data_AF-A0A939VTD4-F1
#
_entry.id   AF-A0A939VTD4-F1
#
_cell.length_a   1.000
_cell.length_b   1.000
_cell.length_c   1.000
_cell.angle_alpha   90.00
_cell.angle_beta   90.00
_cell.angle_gamma   90.00
#
_symmetry.space_group_name_H-M   'P 1'
#
loop_
_entity.id
_entity.type
_entity.pdbx_description
1 polymer ?
#
loop_
_entity_poly.entity_id
_entity_poly.type
_entity_poly.pdbx_seq_one_letter_code
_entity_poly.pdbx_strand_id
1 'polypeptide(L)'
;MAYMEIVFMQGENAEEVLTILEAQGEESAMEFLLQWEKGDDDGEIYAQNPGGSCDSAYQRGDYIMTYNLSLGYIGLCKIINGEE
;
A
#
# COMPACT_ATOMS: atom_id res chain seq x y z
N MET A 1 -6.58 -12.13 11.19
CA MET A 1 -5.80 -11.44 10.15
C MET A 1 -6.01 -9.96 10.38
N ALA A 2 -4.96 -9.25 10.76
CA ALA A 2 -4.96 -7.80 10.87
C ALA A 2 -4.15 -7.22 9.70
N TYR A 3 -4.37 -5.95 9.39
CA TYR A 3 -3.67 -5.23 8.33
C TYR A 3 -3.08 -3.97 8.94
N MET A 4 -1.76 -3.88 9.00
CA MET A 4 -1.08 -2.67 9.43
C MET A 4 -0.87 -1.78 8.22
N GLU A 5 -1.51 -0.62 8.19
CA GLU A 5 -1.17 0.40 7.21
C GLU A 5 0.25 0.88 7.46
N ILE A 6 1.08 0.77 6.45
CA ILE A 6 2.46 1.27 6.49
C ILE A 6 2.49 2.71 6.02
N VAL A 7 1.84 2.96 4.89
CA VAL A 7 1.79 4.27 4.27
C VAL A 7 0.54 4.38 3.42
N PHE A 8 -0.10 5.53 3.47
CA PHE A 8 -1.21 5.88 2.60
C PHE A 8 -0.98 7.28 2.03
N MET A 9 -0.92 7.36 0.70
CA MET A 9 -0.74 8.60 -0.05
C MET A 9 -1.94 8.83 -0.95
N GLN A 10 -2.42 10.06 -0.97
CA GLN A 10 -3.56 10.49 -1.79
C GLN A 10 -3.31 11.87 -2.40
N GLY A 11 -3.93 12.13 -3.55
CA GLY A 11 -3.77 13.38 -4.29
C GLY A 11 -2.36 13.55 -4.82
N GLU A 12 -1.77 14.74 -4.61
CA GLU A 12 -0.43 15.08 -5.13
C GLU A 12 0.68 14.15 -4.59
N ASN A 13 0.56 13.66 -3.36
CA ASN A 13 1.55 12.72 -2.80
C ASN A 13 1.48 11.35 -3.46
N ALA A 14 0.29 10.93 -3.90
CA ALA A 14 0.12 9.68 -4.63
C ALA A 14 0.58 9.81 -6.08
N GLU A 15 0.41 10.98 -6.70
CA GLU A 15 0.70 11.21 -8.11
C GLU A 15 2.15 10.82 -8.47
N GLU A 16 3.11 11.11 -7.60
CA GLU A 16 4.51 10.74 -7.81
C GLU A 16 4.70 9.22 -7.87
N VAL A 17 4.12 8.49 -6.91
CA VAL A 17 4.24 7.02 -6.85
C VAL A 17 3.39 6.34 -7.92
N LEU A 18 2.22 6.90 -8.26
CA LEU A 18 1.38 6.43 -9.36
C LEU A 18 2.10 6.62 -10.71
N THR A 19 2.83 7.72 -10.88
CA THR A 19 3.68 7.93 -12.07
C THR A 19 4.80 6.89 -12.13
N ILE A 20 5.43 6.58 -11.00
CA ILE A 20 6.42 5.50 -10.91
C ILE A 20 5.79 4.15 -11.25
N LEU A 21 4.58 3.89 -10.77
CA LEU A 21 3.83 2.67 -11.05
C LEU A 21 3.51 2.55 -12.54
N GLU A 22 3.05 3.61 -13.20
CA GLU A 22 2.78 3.59 -14.64
C GLU A 22 4.06 3.48 -15.48
N ALA A 23 5.17 4.10 -15.03
CA ALA A 23 6.43 4.11 -15.76
C ALA A 23 7.27 2.83 -15.59
N GLN A 24 7.29 2.26 -14.38
CA GLN A 24 8.17 1.14 -14.01
C GLN A 24 7.41 -0.14 -13.67
N GLY A 25 6.12 -0.05 -13.36
CA GLY A 25 5.27 -1.17 -12.96
C GLY A 25 5.03 -1.25 -11.44
N GLU A 26 4.12 -2.16 -11.07
CA GLU A 26 3.69 -2.40 -9.69
C GLU A 26 4.85 -2.84 -8.77
N GLU A 27 5.80 -3.61 -9.29
CA GLU A 27 6.95 -4.10 -8.51
C GLU A 27 7.82 -2.94 -7.99
N SER A 28 8.17 -1.99 -8.87
CA SER A 28 8.98 -0.83 -8.51
C SER A 28 8.25 0.11 -7.56
N ALA A 29 6.96 0.35 -7.80
CA ALA A 29 6.12 1.14 -6.89
C ALA A 29 6.05 0.50 -5.49
N MET A 30 5.93 -0.82 -5.43
CA MET A 30 5.89 -1.54 -4.17
C MET A 30 7.23 -1.48 -3.43
N GLU A 31 8.37 -1.64 -4.13
CA GLU A 31 9.69 -1.46 -3.52
C GLU A 31 9.89 -0.04 -2.98
N PHE A 32 9.39 0.97 -3.70
CA PHE A 32 9.40 2.36 -3.23
C PHE A 32 8.62 2.52 -1.93
N LEU A 33 7.39 1.99 -1.85
CA LEU A 33 6.56 2.04 -0.65
C LEU A 33 7.16 1.23 0.51
N LEU A 34 7.83 0.11 0.25
CA LEU A 34 8.53 -0.67 1.27
C LEU A 34 9.68 0.12 1.91
N GLN A 35 10.25 1.11 1.22
CA GLN A 35 11.23 2.00 1.85
C GLN A 35 10.60 2.89 2.93
N TRP A 36 9.30 3.17 2.83
CA TRP A 36 8.54 3.93 3.83
C TRP A 36 8.20 3.10 5.08
N GLU A 37 8.13 1.76 5.00
CA GLU A 37 7.96 0.87 6.18
C GLU A 37 9.04 1.09 7.24
N LYS A 38 10.24 1.51 6.83
CA LYS A 38 11.35 1.72 7.75
C LYS A 38 11.24 2.99 8.60
N GLY A 39 10.23 3.83 8.36
CA GLY A 39 9.91 4.94 9.25
C GLY A 39 9.26 4.40 10.52
N ASP A 40 9.83 4.74 11.67
CA ASP A 40 9.52 4.27 13.04
C ASP A 40 8.10 4.61 13.56
N ASP A 41 7.12 4.84 12.69
CA ASP A 41 5.74 5.20 13.05
C ASP A 41 4.84 3.98 12.83
N ASP A 42 4.45 3.33 13.93
CA ASP A 42 3.44 2.26 13.96
C ASP A 42 2.13 2.76 13.32
N GLY A 43 1.99 2.56 12.00
CA GLY A 43 0.79 2.96 11.27
C GLY A 43 -0.46 2.21 11.73
N GLU A 44 -1.63 2.69 11.29
CA GLU A 44 -2.90 2.22 11.83
C GLU A 44 -3.16 0.73 11.52
N ILE A 45 -3.53 -0.05 12.54
CA ILE A 45 -3.88 -1.45 12.38
C ILE A 45 -5.39 -1.58 12.16
N TYR A 46 -5.75 -2.08 10.99
CA TYR A 46 -7.11 -2.42 10.61
C TYR A 46 -7.42 -3.90 10.85
N ALA A 47 -8.62 -4.18 11.35
CA ALA A 47 -9.12 -5.55 11.51
C ALA A 47 -9.61 -6.19 10.19
N GLN A 48 -9.74 -5.39 9.12
CA GLN A 48 -10.24 -5.80 7.81
C GLN A 48 -9.42 -5.11 6.71
N ASN A 49 -9.39 -5.71 5.51
CA ASN A 49 -8.69 -5.14 4.38
C ASN A 49 -9.32 -3.77 4.01
N PRO A 50 -8.56 -2.67 4.01
CA PRO A 50 -9.07 -1.35 3.65
C PRO A 50 -9.31 -1.19 2.13
N GLY A 51 -8.79 -2.11 1.30
CA GLY A 51 -9.02 -2.09 -0.14
C GLY A 51 -10.46 -2.43 -0.52
N GLY A 52 -11.11 -1.56 -1.29
CA GLY A 52 -12.41 -1.83 -1.88
C GLY A 52 -12.29 -2.84 -3.02
N SER A 53 -13.37 -3.59 -3.30
CA SER A 53 -13.38 -4.59 -4.40
C SER A 53 -13.19 -4.01 -5.81
N CYS A 54 -13.19 -2.68 -5.95
CA CYS A 54 -13.01 -1.99 -7.22
C CYS A 54 -11.58 -1.45 -7.41
N ASP A 55 -10.75 -1.54 -6.37
CA ASP A 55 -9.40 -0.98 -6.36
C ASP A 55 -8.38 -2.00 -6.88
N SER A 56 -7.30 -1.51 -7.47
CA SER A 56 -6.21 -2.40 -7.87
C SER A 56 -5.40 -2.75 -6.62
N ALA A 57 -5.27 -4.04 -6.36
CA ALA A 57 -4.50 -4.55 -5.24
C ALA A 57 -3.43 -5.50 -5.75
N TYR A 58 -2.18 -5.21 -5.38
CA TYR A 58 -1.01 -6.02 -5.69
C TYR A 58 -0.48 -6.63 -4.40
N GLN A 59 -0.46 -7.96 -4.31
CA GLN A 59 0.02 -8.68 -3.13
C GLN A 59 1.41 -9.25 -3.38
N ARG A 60 2.33 -9.01 -2.44
CA ARG A 60 3.68 -9.58 -2.42
C ARG A 60 4.02 -10.10 -1.03
N GLY A 61 3.95 -11.42 -0.86
CA GLY A 61 4.14 -12.06 0.45
C GLY A 61 3.08 -11.59 1.45
N ASP A 62 3.53 -11.02 2.57
CA ASP A 62 2.70 -10.44 3.63
C ASP A 62 2.39 -8.96 3.42
N TYR A 63 2.64 -8.40 2.23
CA TYR A 63 2.36 -7.00 1.92
C TYR A 63 1.31 -6.89 0.81
N ILE A 64 0.38 -5.96 0.98
CA ILE A 64 -0.67 -5.63 0.02
C ILE A 64 -0.54 -4.16 -0.31
N MET A 65 -0.23 -3.86 -1.57
CA MET A 65 -0.28 -2.51 -2.13
C MET A 65 -1.66 -2.30 -2.76
N THR A 66 -2.38 -1.27 -2.35
CA THR A 66 -3.67 -0.88 -2.94
C THR A 66 -3.50 0.45 -3.65
N TYR A 67 -3.99 0.58 -4.88
CA TYR A 67 -3.89 1.82 -5.63
C TYR A 67 -5.08 2.01 -6.55
N ASN A 68 -5.38 3.27 -6.83
CA ASN A 68 -6.42 3.65 -7.75
C ASN A 68 -5.98 4.88 -8.54
N LEU A 69 -5.66 4.66 -9.82
CA LEU A 69 -5.29 5.72 -10.76
C LEU A 69 -6.45 6.69 -11.04
N SER A 70 -7.70 6.23 -10.93
CA SER A 70 -8.87 7.09 -11.18
C SER A 70 -9.15 8.05 -10.03
N LEU A 71 -8.92 7.59 -8.78
CA LEU A 71 -9.09 8.40 -7.58
C LEU A 71 -7.81 9.09 -7.12
N GLY A 72 -6.65 8.70 -7.68
CA GLY A 72 -5.36 9.29 -7.37
C GLY A 72 -4.89 8.95 -5.95
N TYR A 73 -4.95 7.68 -5.55
CA TYR A 73 -4.41 7.25 -4.26
C TYR A 73 -3.66 5.93 -4.37
N ILE A 74 -2.72 5.73 -3.43
CA ILE A 74 -1.92 4.52 -3.29
C ILE A 74 -1.56 4.30 -1.83
N GLY A 75 -1.67 3.07 -1.38
CA GLY A 75 -1.36 2.66 -0.02
C GLY A 75 -0.63 1.33 0.01
N LEU A 76 0.10 1.11 1.09
CA LEU A 76 0.75 -0.15 1.41
C LEU A 76 0.28 -0.60 2.78
N CYS A 77 -0.21 -1.83 2.85
CA CYS A 77 -0.60 -2.51 4.07
C CYS A 77 0.23 -3.77 4.25
N LYS A 78 0.54 -4.12 5.49
CA LYS A 78 1.15 -5.39 5.87
C LYS A 78 0.11 -6.28 6.52
N ILE A 79 -0.05 -7.48 5.98
CA ILE A 79 -0.86 -8.53 6.58
C ILE A 79 -0.14 -9.01 7.83
N ILE A 80 -0.73 -8.73 8.97
CA ILE A 80 -0.32 -9.32 10.24
C ILE A 80 -1.18 -10.57 10.44
N ASN A 81 -0.61 -11.69 10.01
CA ASN A 81 -1.08 -12.99 10.45
C ASN A 81 -0.67 -13.10 11.92
N GLY A 82 -1.64 -12.90 12.81
CA GLY A 82 -1.47 -13.24 14.22
C GLY A 82 -1.32 -14.76 14.32
N GLU A 83 -0.11 -15.25 14.15
CA GLU A 83 0.26 -16.59 14.60
C GLU A 83 0.45 -16.52 16.12
N GLU A 84 -0.62 -16.96 16.80
CA GLU A 84 -0.76 -17.50 18.17
C GLU A 84 -0.38 -16.65 19.40
#